data_AF-A0A2H9NA33-F1
#
_entry.id   AF-A0A2H9NA33-F1
#
_cell.length_a   1.000
_cell.length_b   1.000
_cell.length_c   1.000
_cell.angle_alpha   90.00
_cell.angle_beta   90.00
_cell.angle_gamma   90.00
#
_symmetry.space_group_name_H-M   'P 1'
#
loop_
_entity.id
_entity.type
_entity.pdbx_description
1 polymer ?
#
loop_
_entity_poly.entity_id
_entity_poly.type
_entity_poly.pdbx_seq_one_letter_code
_entity_poly.pdbx_strand_id
1 'polypeptide(L)' 'MIKKTNNFLRAVPLHIETGGINIAVLNAEQAKDMDVKHLDRVMVKHNSKSIICSVDITHISVKKGEVGLFVEPWEKLSL' A
#
# COMPACT_ATOMS: atom_id res chain seq x y z
N MET A 1 22.23 -4.44 -1.68
CA MET A 1 21.71 -3.77 -2.89
C MET A 1 20.19 -3.67 -2.75
N ILE A 2 19.64 -2.48 -2.51
CA ILE A 2 18.19 -2.30 -2.33
C ILE A 2 17.57 -2.35 -3.73
N LYS A 3 16.84 -3.42 -4.07
CA LYS A 3 16.09 -3.51 -5.32
C LYS A 3 15.01 -2.43 -5.31
N LYS A 4 15.13 -1.43 -6.19
CA LYS A 4 14.06 -0.46 -6.46
C LYS A 4 13.22 -1.00 -7.61
N THR A 5 12.16 -1.73 -7.29
CA THR A 5 11.18 -2.18 -8.29
C THR A 5 9.97 -1.27 -8.23
N ASN A 6 9.69 -0.56 -9.33
CA ASN A 6 8.45 0.21 -9.46
C ASN A 6 7.33 -0.74 -9.93
N ASN A 7 6.31 -0.93 -9.10
CA ASN A 7 5.14 -1.74 -9.42
C ASN A 7 3.93 -0.83 -9.55
N PHE A 8 3.14 -1.02 -10.61
CA PHE A 8 1.89 -0.31 -10.82
C PHE A 8 0.74 -1.21 -10.34
N LEU A 9 0.03 -0.77 -9.31
CA LEU A 9 -1.11 -1.46 -8.72
C LEU A 9 -2.34 -0.55 -8.77
N ARG A 10 -3.53 -1.14 -8.84
CA ARG A 10 -4.79 -0.41 -8.75
C ARG A 10 -5.09 -0.04 -7.30
N ALA A 11 -5.23 1.25 -7.00
CA ALA A 11 -5.61 1.69 -5.65
C ALA A 11 -7.07 1.34 -5.35
N VAL A 12 -7.34 0.86 -4.13
CA VAL A 12 -8.70 0.67 -3.59
C VAL A 12 -8.83 1.33 -2.21
N PRO A 13 -9.93 2.04 -1.94
CA PRO A 13 -10.12 2.67 -0.64
C PRO A 13 -10.53 1.63 0.39
N LEU A 14 -9.90 1.68 1.56
CA LEU A 14 -10.33 0.97 2.76
C LEU A 14 -10.72 2.03 3.79
N HIS A 15 -12.02 2.08 4.13
CA HIS A 15 -12.58 3.04 5.07
C HIS A 15 -12.24 2.69 6.53
N ILE A 16 -10.94 2.69 6.83
CA ILE A 16 -10.37 2.42 8.14
C ILE A 16 -9.44 3.59 8.47
N GLU A 17 -9.61 4.14 9.66
CA GLU A 17 -8.80 5.22 10.21
C GLU A 17 -7.91 4.68 11.34
N THR A 18 -6.70 5.21 11.45
CA THR A 18 -5.70 4.81 12.46
C THR A 18 -5.22 5.97 13.32
N GLY A 19 -5.79 7.17 13.12
CA GLY A 19 -5.38 8.37 13.85
C GLY A 19 -4.03 8.92 13.39
N GLY A 20 -3.61 8.64 12.15
CA GLY A 20 -2.43 9.27 11.54
C GLY A 20 -1.38 8.31 10.98
N ILE A 21 -1.55 7.00 11.12
CA ILE A 21 -0.63 6.00 10.55
C ILE A 21 -0.99 5.77 9.09
N ASN A 22 0.00 5.83 8.19
CA ASN A 22 -0.27 5.54 6.79
C ASN A 22 -0.15 4.03 6.55
N ILE A 23 -1.25 3.35 6.23
CA ILE A 23 -1.27 1.91 5.96
C ILE A 23 -1.55 1.64 4.50
N ALA A 24 -0.71 0.79 3.89
CA ALA A 24 -0.95 0.20 2.59
C ALA A 24 -1.15 -1.31 2.77
N VAL A 25 -2.28 -1.83 2.30
CA VAL A 25 -2.64 -3.24 2.44
C VAL A 25 -2.38 -3.95 1.12
N LEU A 26 -1.59 -5.02 1.15
CA LEU A 26 -1.33 -5.87 0.00
C LEU A 26 -1.99 -7.23 0.16
N ASN A 27 -2.43 -7.81 -0.95
CA ASN A 27 -2.71 -9.24 -1.01
C ASN A 27 -1.43 -10.04 -0.71
N ALA A 28 -1.53 -11.14 0.02
CA ALA A 28 -0.38 -11.97 0.39
C ALA A 28 0.44 -12.48 -0.80
N GLU A 29 -0.19 -12.83 -1.92
CA GLU A 29 0.52 -13.23 -3.14
C GLU A 29 1.24 -12.05 -3.79
N GLN A 30 0.61 -10.88 -3.81
CA GLN A 30 1.21 -9.66 -4.32
C GLN A 30 2.43 -9.23 -3.48
N ALA A 31 2.31 -9.31 -2.16
CA ALA A 31 3.40 -9.01 -1.24
C ALA A 31 4.59 -9.97 -1.45
N LYS A 32 4.32 -11.27 -1.62
CA LYS A 32 5.32 -12.28 -1.95
C LYS A 32 6.04 -11.99 -3.28
N ASP A 33 5.28 -11.66 -4.33
CA ASP A 33 5.86 -11.33 -5.65
C ASP A 33 6.77 -10.09 -5.60
N MET A 34 6.46 -9.16 -4.69
CA MET A 34 7.22 -7.93 -4.48
C MET A 34 8.34 -8.05 -3.44
N ASP A 35 8.46 -9.20 -2.77
CA ASP A 35 9.36 -9.41 -1.61
C ASP A 35 9.14 -8.38 -0.49
N VAL A 36 7.86 -8.11 -0.18
CA VAL A 36 7.40 -7.18 0.86
C VAL A 36 6.78 -7.97 2.00
N LYS A 37 7.14 -7.63 3.23
CA LYS A 37 6.66 -8.27 4.46
C LYS A 37 5.74 -7.34 5.24
N HIS A 38 4.97 -7.92 6.16
CA HIS A 38 4.17 -7.16 7.11
C HIS A 38 5.07 -6.21 7.91
N LEU A 39 4.61 -4.96 8.12
CA LEU A 39 5.34 -3.83 8.70
C LEU A 39 6.52 -3.26 7.90
N ASP A 40 6.81 -3.79 6.70
CA ASP A 40 7.77 -3.12 5.82
C ASP A 40 7.26 -1.73 5.45
N ARG A 41 8.19 -0.82 5.18
CA ARG A 41 7.88 0.53 4.75
C ARG A 41 8.02 0.64 3.23
N VAL A 42 6.94 1.03 2.58
CA VAL A 42 6.89 1.24 1.13
C VAL A 42 6.56 2.69 0.81
N MET A 43 7.12 3.17 -0.29
CA MET A 43 6.74 4.48 -0.84
C MET A 43 5.61 4.27 -1.84
N VAL A 44 4.42 4.75 -1.51
CA VAL A 44 3.29 4.82 -2.44
C VAL A 44 3.36 6.14 -3.19
N LYS A 45 3.27 6.10 -4.51
CA LYS A 45 3.31 7.27 -5.38
C LYS A 45 2.04 7.36 -6.22
N HIS A 46 1.50 8.56 -6.32
CA HIS A 46 0.38 8.87 -7.22
C HIS A 46 0.57 10.27 -7.77
N ASN A 47 0.65 10.41 -9.10
CA ASN A 47 1.00 11.65 -9.79
C ASN A 47 2.27 12.30 -9.19
N SER A 48 2.18 13.55 -8.72
CA SER A 48 3.28 14.29 -8.09
C SER A 48 3.43 14.02 -6.58
N LYS A 49 2.53 13.23 -5.99
CA LYS A 49 2.48 12.97 -4.55
C LYS A 49 3.12 11.63 -4.21
N SER A 50 3.75 11.59 -3.04
CA SER A 50 4.30 10.34 -2.49
C SER A 50 4.18 10.32 -0.98
N ILE A 51 3.96 9.14 -0.42
CA ILE A 51 3.84 8.94 1.01
C ILE A 51 4.50 7.61 1.41
N ILE A 52 5.09 7.58 2.61
CA ILE A 52 5.58 6.33 3.19
C ILE A 52 4.45 5.69 3.98
N CYS A 53 4.15 4.43 3.63
CA CYS A 53 3.17 3.60 4.30
C CYS A 53 3.84 2.41 4.98
N SER A 54 3.32 2.01 6.13
CA SER A 54 3.57 0.68 6.70
C SER A 54 2.68 -0.33 5.97
N VAL A 55 3.23 -1.49 5.65
CA VAL A 55 2.50 -2.52 4.93
C VAL A 55 1.72 -3.40 5.90
N ASP A 56 0.45 -3.62 5.60
CA ASP A 56 -0.33 -4.72 6.14
C ASP A 56 -0.60 -5.77 5.05
N ILE A 57 -0.85 -7.02 5.43
CA ILE A 57 -1.05 -8.13 4.50
C ILE A 57 -2.40 -8.78 4.76
N THR A 58 -3.17 -8.97 3.69
CA THR A 58 -4.47 -9.64 3.73
C THR A 58 -4.54 -10.78 2.72
N HIS A 59 -5.44 -11.73 2.98
CA HIS A 59 -5.81 -12.78 2.03
C HIS A 59 -7.15 -12.52 1.34
N ILE A 60 -7.92 -11.53 1.82
CA ILE A 60 -9.35 -11.39 1.47
C ILE A 60 -9.74 -9.98 1.01
N SER A 61 -9.28 -8.93 1.69
CA SER A 61 -9.85 -7.57 1.51
C SER A 61 -9.28 -6.82 0.31
N VAL A 62 -8.16 -7.28 -0.25
CA VAL A 62 -7.46 -6.68 -1.39
C VAL A 62 -7.06 -7.80 -2.33
N LYS A 63 -7.30 -7.64 -3.63
CA LYS A 63 -6.94 -8.65 -4.64
C LYS A 63 -5.50 -8.47 -5.10
N LYS A 64 -4.95 -9.51 -5.71
CA LYS A 64 -3.66 -9.41 -6.41
C LYS A 64 -3.74 -8.36 -7.52
N GLY A 65 -2.68 -7.56 -7.69
CA GLY A 65 -2.68 -6.39 -8.60
C GLY A 65 -3.31 -5.12 -8.01
N GLU A 66 -3.87 -5.18 -6.80
CA GLU A 66 -4.43 -4.02 -6.08
C GLU A 66 -3.56 -3.64 -4.88
N VAL A 67 -3.72 -2.40 -4.44
CA VAL A 67 -3.23 -1.91 -3.15
C VAL A 67 -4.37 -1.24 -2.41
N GLY A 68 -4.72 -1.77 -1.25
CA GLY A 68 -5.65 -1.12 -0.34
C GLY A 68 -4.96 0.03 0.37
N LEU A 69 -5.62 1.17 0.48
CA LEU A 69 -5.12 2.30 1.24
C LEU A 69 -6.15 2.67 2.29
N PHE A 70 -5.68 2.86 3.52
CA PHE A 70 -6.51 3.44 4.57
C PHE A 70 -6.81 4.91 4.27
N VAL A 71 -7.67 5.53 5.08
CA VAL A 71 -8.15 6.90 4.86
C VAL A 71 -6.99 7.89 4.76
N GLU A 72 -6.01 7.82 5.65
CA GLU A 72 -4.91 8.80 5.71
C GLU A 72 -4.05 8.84 4.43
N PRO A 73 -3.50 7.70 3.92
CA PRO A 73 -2.75 7.73 2.67
C PRO A 73 -3.64 8.02 1.46
N TRP A 74 -4.91 7.60 1.46
CA TRP A 74 -5.85 7.91 0.39
C TRP A 74 -6.04 9.43 0.23
N GLU A 75 -6.36 10.13 1.32
CA GLU A 75 -6.54 11.59 1.33
C GLU A 75 -5.24 12.32 0.98
N LYS A 76 -4.12 11.93 1.60
CA LYS A 76 -2.81 12.58 1.37
C LYS A 76 -2.35 12.44 -0.07
N LEU A 77 -2.70 11.35 -0.77
CA LEU A 77 -2.43 11.12 -2.19
C LEU A 77 -3.49 11.72 -3.13
N SER A 78 -4.57 12.30 -2.59
CA SER A 78 -5.72 12.83 -3.35
C SER A 78 -6.29 11.83 -4.35
N LEU A 79 -6.61 10.65 -3.85
CA LEU A 79 -7.35 9.61 -4.55
C LEU A 79 -8.85 9.70 -4.27
#